data_AF-A0A2P0QM97-F1
#
_entry.id   AF-A0A2P0QM97-F1
#
_cell.length_a   1.000
_cell.length_b   1.000
_cell.length_c   1.000
_cell.angle_alpha   90.00
_cell.angle_beta   90.00
_cell.angle_gamma   90.00
#
_symmetry.space_group_name_H-M   'P 1'
#
loop_
_entity.id
_entity.type
_entity.pdbx_description
1 polymer ?
#
loop_
_entity_poly.entity_id
_entity_poly.type
_entity_poly.pdbx_seq_one_letter_code
_entity_poly.pdbx_strand_id
1 'polypeptide(L)'
;GKKFLFAPVGVDEGWTVDAKLELIKKGRVIAQKFHLPEKVGVLSGGRLGDIGRHDLVDRSLADAELVARLGNAQHYEILIEDAVKTCGLIIAPDGISGNLAFRTLTFLGGGHGHGAPVVNIDRIFVDTSR
;
A
#
# COMPACT_ATOMS: atom_id res chain seq x y z
N GLY A 1 -17.98 6.55 -3.94
CA GLY A 1 -16.64 6.64 -3.30
C GLY A 1 -15.57 6.13 -4.25
N LYS A 2 -14.30 6.49 -4.03
CA LYS A 2 -13.18 5.93 -4.80
C LYS A 2 -12.82 4.55 -4.25
N LYS A 3 -12.64 3.57 -5.13
CA LYS A 3 -12.25 2.20 -4.77
C LYS A 3 -10.78 1.98 -5.11
N PHE A 4 -10.04 1.39 -4.19
CA PHE A 4 -8.64 1.02 -4.35
C PHE A 4 -8.32 -0.14 -3.40
N LEU A 5 -7.28 -0.89 -3.72
CA LEU A 5 -6.64 -1.85 -2.81
C LEU A 5 -5.56 -1.13 -2.03
N PHE A 6 -5.42 -1.48 -0.76
CA PHE A 6 -4.43 -0.91 0.15
C PHE A 6 -3.73 -2.04 0.91
N ALA A 7 -2.41 -2.09 0.81
CA ALA A 7 -1.60 -3.14 1.42
C ALA A 7 -0.18 -2.62 1.70
N PRO A 8 0.61 -3.23 2.58
CA PRO A 8 0.18 -4.21 3.59
C PRO A 8 -0.65 -3.56 4.70
N VAL A 9 -1.25 -4.41 5.55
CA VAL A 9 -1.90 -3.99 6.81
C VAL A 9 -1.56 -4.90 7.99
N GLY A 10 -0.92 -6.06 7.75
CA GLY A 10 -0.34 -6.90 8.81
C GLY A 10 0.96 -6.27 9.31
N VAL A 11 1.10 -6.11 10.63
CA VAL A 11 2.22 -5.37 11.25
C VAL A 11 3.62 -5.94 10.94
N ASP A 12 3.69 -7.21 10.57
CA ASP A 12 4.88 -7.96 10.19
C ASP A 12 5.14 -7.99 8.66
N GLU A 13 4.37 -7.24 7.88
CA GLU A 13 4.44 -7.23 6.41
C GLU A 13 5.10 -5.96 5.83
N GLY A 14 5.66 -6.08 4.62
CA GLY A 14 6.17 -4.94 3.83
C GLY A 14 7.51 -4.35 4.27
N TRP A 15 8.24 -5.03 5.14
CA TRP A 15 9.54 -4.57 5.65
C TRP A 15 10.68 -4.62 4.63
N THR A 16 10.51 -5.31 3.50
CA THR A 16 11.53 -5.43 2.45
C THR A 16 10.98 -5.02 1.09
N VAL A 17 11.90 -4.62 0.20
CA VAL A 17 11.60 -4.32 -1.21
C VAL A 17 10.95 -5.51 -1.90
N ASP A 18 11.49 -6.73 -1.72
CA ASP A 18 10.95 -7.94 -2.33
C ASP A 18 9.53 -8.25 -1.85
N ALA A 19 9.26 -8.08 -0.55
CA ALA A 19 7.91 -8.27 -0.01
C ALA A 19 6.91 -7.29 -0.64
N LYS A 20 7.30 -6.02 -0.81
CA LYS A 20 6.47 -5.02 -1.50
C LYS A 20 6.26 -5.37 -2.97
N LEU A 21 7.27 -5.86 -3.68
CA LEU A 21 7.14 -6.28 -5.08
C LEU A 21 6.18 -7.47 -5.24
N GLU A 22 6.22 -8.44 -4.33
CA GLU A 22 5.25 -9.54 -4.32
C GLU A 22 3.82 -9.06 -4.05
N LEU A 23 3.64 -8.09 -3.14
CA LEU A 23 2.34 -7.45 -2.92
C LEU A 23 1.84 -6.73 -4.18
N ILE A 24 2.72 -6.04 -4.91
CA ILE A 24 2.37 -5.39 -6.19
C ILE A 24 1.90 -6.44 -7.20
N LYS A 25 2.69 -7.51 -7.39
CA LYS A 25 2.39 -8.58 -8.34
C LYS A 25 1.02 -9.21 -8.06
N LYS A 26 0.77 -9.60 -6.82
CA LYS A 26 -0.50 -10.21 -6.40
C LYS A 26 -1.66 -9.23 -6.43
N GLY A 27 -1.42 -8.00 -5.96
CA GLY A 27 -2.41 -6.93 -5.91
C GLY A 27 -2.90 -6.50 -7.29
N ARG A 28 -2.04 -6.46 -8.32
CA ARG A 28 -2.43 -6.14 -9.70
C ARG A 28 -3.45 -7.13 -10.25
N VAL A 29 -3.26 -8.43 -10.01
CA VAL A 29 -4.19 -9.47 -10.43
C VAL A 29 -5.57 -9.26 -9.80
N ILE A 30 -5.61 -8.88 -8.52
CA ILE A 30 -6.87 -8.59 -7.84
C ILE A 30 -7.50 -7.29 -8.36
N ALA A 31 -6.72 -6.23 -8.50
CA ALA A 31 -7.18 -4.94 -9.01
C ALA A 31 -7.85 -5.10 -10.37
N GLN A 32 -7.27 -5.89 -11.27
CA GLN A 32 -7.85 -6.22 -12.58
C GLN A 32 -9.19 -6.95 -12.46
N LYS A 33 -9.29 -7.95 -11.58
CA LYS A 33 -10.55 -8.69 -11.34
C LYS A 33 -11.68 -7.80 -10.82
N PHE A 34 -11.34 -6.75 -10.06
CA PHE A 34 -12.30 -5.76 -9.55
C PHE A 34 -12.49 -4.54 -10.47
N HIS A 35 -11.89 -4.55 -11.67
CA HIS A 35 -11.92 -3.43 -12.62
C HIS A 35 -11.46 -2.10 -12.01
N LEU A 36 -10.47 -2.15 -11.12
CA LEU A 36 -9.83 -0.97 -10.54
C LEU A 36 -8.80 -0.37 -11.50
N PRO A 37 -8.41 0.91 -11.33
CA PRO A 37 -7.33 1.50 -12.13
C PRO A 37 -6.05 0.66 -12.07
N GLU A 38 -5.40 0.45 -13.22
CA GLU A 38 -4.20 -0.40 -13.29
C GLU A 38 -2.97 0.22 -12.61
N LYS A 39 -3.03 1.53 -12.33
CA LYS A 39 -1.93 2.27 -11.74
C LYS A 39 -1.69 1.84 -10.29
N VAL A 40 -0.43 1.60 -9.99
CA VAL A 40 0.07 1.25 -8.66
C VAL A 40 0.79 2.45 -8.06
N GLY A 41 0.44 2.81 -6.83
CA GLY A 41 1.14 3.80 -6.02
C GLY A 41 1.96 3.15 -4.92
N VAL A 42 3.12 3.70 -4.60
CA VAL A 42 3.96 3.29 -3.47
C VAL A 42 4.17 4.50 -2.57
N LEU A 43 3.92 4.32 -1.27
CA LEU A 43 4.12 5.35 -0.25
C LEU A 43 5.44 5.14 0.51
N SER A 44 5.94 6.23 1.09
CA SER A 44 7.08 6.25 2.00
C SER A 44 6.73 7.00 3.29
N GLY A 45 7.59 6.89 4.30
CA GLY A 45 7.40 7.54 5.61
C GLY A 45 7.61 9.06 5.63
N GLY A 46 7.90 9.69 4.49
CA GLY A 46 8.15 11.12 4.38
C GLY A 46 8.16 11.61 2.94
N ARG A 47 8.51 12.88 2.77
CA ARG A 47 8.71 13.54 1.48
C ARG A 47 10.17 13.47 1.05
N LEU A 48 10.45 13.63 -0.25
CA LEU A 48 11.83 13.69 -0.76
C LEU A 48 12.62 14.84 -0.11
N GLY A 49 11.94 15.93 0.28
CA GLY A 49 12.54 17.03 1.04
C GLY A 49 12.88 16.68 2.50
N ASP A 50 12.48 15.51 3.00
CA ASP A 50 12.78 15.05 4.36
C ASP A 50 14.08 14.22 4.44
N ILE A 51 14.77 13.99 3.31
CA ILE A 51 16.04 13.24 3.29
C ILE A 51 17.06 13.88 4.23
N GLY A 52 17.70 13.06 5.06
CA GLY A 52 18.70 13.47 6.05
C GLY A 52 18.12 13.92 7.39
N ARG A 53 16.78 13.90 7.56
CA ARG A 53 16.13 14.25 8.83
C ARG A 53 16.08 13.07 9.80
N HIS A 54 16.01 11.84 9.30
CA HIS A 54 15.93 10.63 10.11
C HIS A 54 16.24 9.38 9.28
N ASP A 55 17.16 8.52 9.75
CA ASP A 55 17.64 7.34 9.00
C ASP A 55 16.51 6.40 8.54
N LEU A 56 15.50 6.18 9.38
CA LEU A 56 14.33 5.37 9.00
C LEU A 56 13.50 5.99 7.88
N VAL A 57 13.39 7.32 7.82
CA VAL A 57 12.66 8.02 6.75
C VAL A 57 13.46 7.92 5.47
N ASP A 58 14.78 8.13 5.53
CA ASP A 58 15.69 8.00 4.38
C ASP A 58 15.63 6.60 3.78
N ARG A 59 15.68 5.58 4.64
CA ARG A 59 15.52 4.18 4.21
C ARG A 59 14.16 3.93 3.58
N SER A 60 13.09 4.44 4.18
CA SER A 60 11.73 4.29 3.66
C SER A 60 11.57 4.94 2.28
N LEU A 61 12.17 6.11 2.06
CA LEU A 61 12.19 6.82 0.78
C LEU A 61 12.96 6.02 -0.27
N ALA A 62 14.17 5.55 0.06
CA ALA A 62 14.99 4.75 -0.85
C ALA A 62 14.31 3.43 -1.25
N ASP A 63 13.69 2.74 -0.28
CA ASP A 63 12.92 1.51 -0.53
C ASP A 63 11.72 1.81 -1.46
N ALA A 64 10.98 2.89 -1.21
CA ALA A 64 9.82 3.25 -2.02
C ALA A 64 10.20 3.62 -3.45
N GLU A 65 11.29 4.35 -3.65
CA GLU A 65 11.82 4.68 -4.98
C GLU A 65 12.27 3.41 -5.73
N LEU A 66 12.96 2.50 -5.05
CA LEU A 66 13.40 1.23 -5.64
C LEU A 66 12.20 0.35 -6.01
N VAL A 67 11.22 0.21 -5.13
CA VAL A 67 9.98 -0.55 -5.39
C VAL A 67 9.18 0.08 -6.52
N ALA A 68 9.06 1.41 -6.58
CA ALA A 68 8.35 2.09 -7.66
C ALA A 68 8.99 1.76 -9.03
N ARG A 69 10.31 1.85 -9.10
CA ARG A 69 11.07 1.54 -10.32
C ARG A 69 10.95 0.06 -10.73
N LEU A 70 11.15 -0.87 -9.81
CA LEU A 70 11.13 -2.30 -10.10
C LEU A 70 9.71 -2.85 -10.32
N GLY A 71 8.71 -2.27 -9.65
CA GLY A 71 7.32 -2.71 -9.68
C GLY A 71 6.46 -2.09 -10.79
N ASN A 72 7.06 -1.24 -11.65
CA ASN A 72 6.33 -0.40 -12.61
C ASN A 72 5.16 0.32 -11.92
N ALA A 73 5.50 1.07 -10.88
CA ALA A 73 4.61 1.82 -10.02
C ALA A 73 5.13 3.25 -9.86
N GLN A 74 4.32 4.13 -9.27
CA GLN A 74 4.71 5.51 -9.00
C GLN A 74 4.92 5.71 -7.51
N HIS A 75 6.02 6.34 -7.13
CA HIS A 75 6.26 6.80 -5.76
C HIS A 75 5.45 8.07 -5.50
N TYR A 76 4.70 8.09 -4.40
CA TYR A 76 3.80 9.17 -3.98
C TYR A 76 4.24 9.82 -2.67
N GLU A 77 5.47 9.58 -2.21
CA GLU A 77 5.94 10.07 -0.92
C GLU A 77 4.97 9.63 0.21
N ILE A 78 4.64 10.51 1.15
CA ILE A 78 3.61 10.30 2.18
C ILE A 78 2.19 10.70 1.72
N LEU A 79 2.04 11.17 0.48
CA LEU A 79 0.82 11.83 -0.03
C LEU A 79 -0.24 10.82 -0.46
N ILE A 80 -0.83 10.12 0.51
CA ILE A 80 -1.91 9.15 0.27
C ILE A 80 -3.11 9.79 -0.45
N GLU A 81 -3.40 11.06 -0.18
CA GLU A 81 -4.47 11.85 -0.80
C GLU A 81 -4.30 12.01 -2.32
N ASP A 82 -3.07 11.95 -2.82
CA ASP A 82 -2.76 12.00 -4.24
C ASP A 82 -2.78 10.62 -4.87
N ALA A 83 -2.25 9.62 -4.18
CA ALA A 83 -2.27 8.23 -4.63
C ALA A 83 -3.70 7.75 -4.90
N VAL A 84 -4.64 7.99 -3.98
CA VAL A 84 -6.05 7.56 -4.10
C VAL A 84 -6.80 8.22 -5.26
N LYS A 85 -6.26 9.29 -5.88
CA LYS A 85 -6.91 9.94 -7.03
C LYS A 85 -6.81 9.11 -8.30
N THR A 86 -5.75 8.31 -8.44
CA THR A 86 -5.41 7.67 -9.72
C THR A 86 -5.03 6.20 -9.62
N CYS A 87 -4.68 5.70 -8.43
CA CYS A 87 -4.22 4.33 -8.24
C CYS A 87 -5.36 3.38 -7.87
N GLY A 88 -5.35 2.17 -8.44
CA GLY A 88 -6.23 1.08 -8.01
C GLY A 88 -5.58 0.16 -6.99
N LEU A 89 -4.25 0.23 -6.84
CA LEU A 89 -3.48 -0.42 -5.78
C LEU A 89 -2.50 0.58 -5.18
N ILE A 90 -2.45 0.66 -3.86
CA ILE A 90 -1.51 1.51 -3.12
C ILE A 90 -0.76 0.65 -2.11
N ILE A 91 0.56 0.77 -2.13
CA ILE A 91 1.48 0.09 -1.24
C ILE A 91 1.91 1.05 -0.12
N ALA A 92 1.58 0.72 1.12
CA ALA A 92 2.00 1.46 2.31
C ALA A 92 3.50 1.27 2.60
N PRO A 93 4.12 2.16 3.40
CA PRO A 93 5.55 2.05 3.73
C PRO A 93 5.89 0.76 4.47
N ASP A 94 4.97 0.31 5.32
CA ASP A 94 5.04 -0.88 6.16
C ASP A 94 3.64 -1.24 6.68
N GLY A 95 3.54 -2.41 7.31
CA GLY A 95 2.31 -2.94 7.88
C GLY A 95 1.66 -2.08 8.96
N ILE A 96 2.45 -1.45 9.84
CA ILE A 96 1.95 -0.62 10.94
C ILE A 96 1.30 0.63 10.36
N SER A 97 2.01 1.33 9.49
CA SER A 97 1.52 2.51 8.77
C SER A 97 0.26 2.19 7.97
N GLY A 98 0.27 1.05 7.27
CA GLY A 98 -0.88 0.58 6.51
C GLY A 98 -2.10 0.29 7.38
N ASN A 99 -1.91 -0.37 8.51
CA ASN A 99 -2.98 -0.68 9.45
C ASN A 99 -3.62 0.60 10.02
N LEU A 100 -2.80 1.54 10.48
CA LEU A 100 -3.28 2.82 11.02
C LEU A 100 -4.10 3.60 10.00
N ALA A 101 -3.64 3.67 8.75
CA ALA A 101 -4.39 4.30 7.66
C ALA A 101 -5.71 3.57 7.37
N PHE A 102 -5.69 2.23 7.27
CA PHE A 102 -6.91 1.43 7.04
C PHE A 102 -7.96 1.66 8.14
N ARG A 103 -7.55 1.61 9.42
CA ARG A 103 -8.45 1.82 10.55
C ARG A 103 -9.02 3.22 10.56
N THR A 104 -8.20 4.22 10.24
CA THR A 104 -8.64 5.62 10.16
C THR A 104 -9.68 5.80 9.06
N LEU A 105 -9.42 5.27 7.86
CA LEU A 105 -10.34 5.37 6.74
C LEU A 105 -11.66 4.64 7.00
N THR A 106 -11.59 3.44 7.58
CA THR A 106 -12.76 2.55 7.75
C THR A 106 -13.60 2.89 8.96
N PHE A 107 -12.97 3.14 10.12
CA PHE A 107 -13.69 3.32 11.38
C PHE A 107 -13.94 4.77 11.76
N LEU A 108 -13.15 5.72 11.22
CA LEU A 108 -13.29 7.15 11.54
C LEU A 108 -13.72 7.98 10.31
N GLY A 109 -13.21 7.65 9.12
CA GLY A 109 -13.36 8.45 7.90
C GLY A 109 -14.61 8.14 7.06
N GLY A 110 -15.51 7.27 7.52
CA GLY A 110 -16.71 6.86 6.77
C GLY A 110 -16.43 5.99 5.53
N GLY A 111 -15.19 5.55 5.35
CA GLY A 111 -14.83 4.55 4.36
C GLY A 111 -15.44 3.18 4.69
N HIS A 112 -15.67 2.37 3.67
CA HIS A 112 -16.21 1.02 3.85
C HIS A 112 -15.12 0.01 3.53
N GLY A 113 -14.69 -0.75 4.54
CA GLY A 113 -13.77 -1.87 4.35
C GLY A 113 -14.51 -3.04 3.70
N HIS A 114 -14.01 -3.53 2.57
CA HIS A 114 -14.61 -4.67 1.86
C HIS A 114 -13.94 -6.02 2.22
N GLY A 115 -13.20 -6.06 3.34
CA GLY A 115 -12.38 -7.20 3.78
C GLY A 115 -10.96 -7.19 3.17
N ALA A 116 -10.02 -7.85 3.84
CA ALA A 116 -8.66 -8.04 3.37
C ALA A 116 -8.53 -9.45 2.77
N PRO A 117 -8.45 -9.62 1.43
CA PRO A 117 -8.14 -10.92 0.87
C PRO A 117 -6.69 -11.27 1.24
N VAL A 118 -6.49 -12.33 2.02
CA VAL A 118 -5.16 -12.88 2.30
C VAL A 118 -4.65 -13.52 1.02
N VAL A 119 -3.58 -12.96 0.45
CA VAL A 119 -3.01 -13.35 -0.86
C VAL A 119 -1.82 -14.30 -0.77
N ASN A 120 -1.49 -14.77 0.44
CA ASN A 120 -0.32 -15.62 0.69
C ASN A 120 -0.64 -17.12 0.80
N ILE A 121 -1.84 -17.53 0.40
CA ILE A 121 -2.31 -18.92 0.41
C ILE A 121 -3.09 -19.23 -0.89
N ASP A 122 -3.09 -20.49 -1.32
CA ASP A 122 -3.73 -20.99 -2.56
C ASP A 122 -5.27 -20.83 -2.61
N ARG A 123 -5.86 -20.15 -1.62
CA ARG A 123 -7.29 -19.78 -1.57
C ARG A 123 -7.42 -18.34 -1.09
N ILE A 124 -8.33 -17.59 -1.71
CA ILE A 124 -8.75 -16.28 -1.21
C ILE A 124 -9.40 -16.50 0.17
N PHE A 125 -8.72 -16.16 1.25
CA PHE A 125 -9.29 -16.11 2.60
C PHE A 125 -9.64 -14.67 2.91
N VAL A 126 -10.91 -14.41 3.19
CA VAL A 126 -11.37 -13.09 3.62
C VAL A 126 -11.41 -13.14 5.14
N ASP A 127 -10.38 -12.57 5.78
CA ASP A 127 -10.42 -12.36 7.23
C ASP A 127 -11.22 -11.09 7.50
N THR A 128 -12.40 -11.24 8.08
CA THR A 128 -13.17 -10.13 8.63
C THR A 128 -12.94 -10.12 10.13
N SER A 129 -12.20 -9.13 10.62
CA SER A 129 -12.09 -8.87 12.05
C SER A 129 -13.48 -8.70 12.68
N ARG A 130 -13.70 -9.34 13.84
CA ARG A 130 -14.93 -9.30 14.64
C ARG A 130 -15.40 -7.88 14.98
#